data_AF-A0A6I0S336-F1
#
_entry.id   AF-A0A6I0S336-F1
#
_cell.length_a   1.000
_cell.length_b   1.000
_cell.length_c   1.000
_cell.angle_alpha   90.00
_cell.angle_beta   90.00
_cell.angle_gamma   90.00
#
_symmetry.space_group_name_H-M   'P 1'
#
loop_
_entity.id
_entity.type
_entity.pdbx_description
1 polymer ?
#
loop_
_entity_poly.entity_id
_entity_poly.type
_entity_poly.pdbx_seq_one_letter_code
_entity_poly.pdbx_strand_id
1 'polypeptide(L)'
;MMCFNLPQRMINIAKLACVIGVVSVVFSSCLQKDVYDPANSGDKEEVTLDNYFDFATTKNIQLNIDYGKECPRAYFEVYAENPLSYVAEGGQIIKKAGVSHIATGFTDIQGRYIKPASFPTTVSEVYIYSPDFGVPTLYKTKIVGSDVSAKITFENALDVTALDSSTRSAQTRSSLKFITNVIPNVLGTWNVNTGRPNYLDASKKINVDATLKSYITAYFPEGKNNKGTLVSDDADILITKDANVVINYFGGNTAAQSVFAYYCYPKDASVDEMREATKHACVIFPNAHGNSLGYYSGVAVNLKYISKDGKFPQDDPERIPADTRIGFLIWNNGWVNAKA
;
A
#
# COMPACT_ATOMS: atom_id res chain seq x y z
N MET A 1 -26.87 83.61 -15.84
CA MET A 1 -25.80 82.62 -15.61
C MET A 1 -26.36 81.28 -16.13
N MET A 2 -26.25 81.00 -17.43
CA MET A 2 -25.15 80.22 -18.06
C MET A 2 -24.79 78.98 -17.22
N CYS A 3 -24.80 77.72 -17.68
CA CYS A 3 -24.95 77.04 -18.98
C CYS A 3 -25.34 75.57 -18.64
N PHE A 4 -26.25 74.92 -19.36
CA PHE A 4 -25.96 73.99 -20.47
C PHE A 4 -24.83 72.97 -20.22
N ASN A 5 -25.16 71.67 -20.22
CA ASN A 5 -24.81 70.79 -21.34
C ASN A 5 -25.46 69.39 -21.23
N LEU A 6 -26.36 69.12 -22.19
CA LEU A 6 -26.61 67.79 -22.76
C LEU A 6 -25.68 67.63 -23.98
N PRO A 7 -25.34 66.39 -24.35
CA PRO A 7 -25.48 66.01 -25.76
C PRO A 7 -26.26 64.70 -25.88
N GLN A 8 -27.39 64.71 -26.59
CA GLN A 8 -27.52 64.45 -28.04
C GLN A 8 -27.54 62.96 -28.36
N ARG A 9 -28.73 62.41 -28.68
CA ARG A 9 -29.37 62.43 -30.03
C ARG A 9 -28.61 61.48 -30.97
N MET A 10 -29.24 60.57 -31.72
CA MET A 10 -30.15 60.83 -32.84
C MET A 10 -30.27 59.48 -33.60
N ILE A 11 -31.40 58.94 -34.07
CA ILE A 11 -32.08 59.15 -35.38
C ILE A 11 -33.05 57.94 -35.52
N ASN A 12 -34.37 58.15 -35.44
CA ASN A 12 -35.37 58.22 -36.53
C ASN A 12 -35.53 56.94 -37.40
N ILE A 13 -36.66 56.24 -37.27
CA ILE A 13 -37.86 56.30 -38.14
C ILE A 13 -37.56 55.91 -39.60
N ALA A 14 -38.07 54.75 -40.04
CA ALA A 14 -38.75 54.60 -41.33
C ALA A 14 -39.42 53.22 -41.45
N LYS A 15 -40.59 53.23 -42.10
CA LYS A 15 -41.51 52.14 -42.42
C LYS A 15 -40.88 51.08 -43.33
N LEU A 16 -41.41 49.85 -43.35
CA LEU A 16 -42.16 49.24 -44.47
C LEU A 16 -42.08 47.70 -44.47
N ALA A 17 -43.17 47.11 -44.95
CA ALA A 17 -43.57 45.71 -44.98
C ALA A 17 -42.62 44.70 -45.65
N CYS A 18 -42.76 43.43 -45.26
CA CYS A 18 -42.65 42.17 -46.02
C CYS A 18 -42.32 41.03 -45.02
N VAL A 19 -42.82 39.80 -45.04
CA VAL A 19 -43.74 39.03 -45.90
C VAL A 19 -43.78 37.62 -45.27
N ILE A 20 -44.94 36.95 -45.27
CA ILE A 20 -45.15 35.47 -45.11
C ILE A 20 -44.90 34.89 -43.70
N GLY A 21 -45.77 34.10 -43.07
CA GLY A 21 -47.00 33.44 -43.47
C GLY A 21 -47.29 32.30 -42.48
N VAL A 22 -48.34 32.50 -41.66
CA VAL A 22 -49.23 31.53 -40.99
C VAL A 22 -48.66 30.11 -40.73
N VAL A 23 -48.28 29.86 -39.47
CA VAL A 23 -48.17 28.51 -38.90
C VAL A 23 -49.54 28.08 -38.39
N SER A 24 -50.23 27.23 -39.16
CA SER A 24 -51.28 26.36 -38.65
C SER A 24 -51.43 25.18 -39.59
N VAL A 25 -50.93 24.00 -39.20
CA VAL A 25 -51.33 22.73 -39.81
C VAL A 25 -51.91 21.85 -38.72
N VAL A 26 -53.20 21.59 -38.94
CA VAL A 26 -54.12 20.77 -38.18
C VAL A 26 -53.84 19.30 -38.50
N PHE A 27 -54.04 18.42 -37.51
CA PHE A 27 -54.02 16.97 -37.65
C PHE A 27 -54.90 16.49 -38.83
N SER A 28 -54.33 15.67 -39.70
CA SER A 28 -55.08 14.75 -40.57
C SER A 28 -54.49 13.35 -40.45
N SER A 29 -55.29 12.48 -39.86
CA SER A 29 -55.14 11.04 -39.83
C SER A 29 -55.46 10.41 -41.19
N CYS A 30 -54.87 9.24 -41.42
CA CYS A 30 -55.18 8.22 -42.44
C CYS A 30 -54.60 8.42 -43.84
N LEU A 31 -53.45 7.76 -44.09
CA LEU A 31 -53.40 6.56 -44.94
C LEU A 31 -52.08 5.83 -44.64
N GLN A 32 -52.18 4.65 -44.01
CA GLN A 32 -51.09 3.71 -43.86
C GLN A 32 -50.60 3.30 -45.25
N LYS A 33 -49.31 3.53 -45.51
CA LYS A 33 -48.62 2.85 -46.58
C LYS A 33 -48.11 1.55 -45.95
N ASP A 34 -48.82 0.46 -46.18
CA ASP A 34 -48.37 -0.88 -45.80
C ASP A 34 -47.08 -1.19 -46.57
N VAL A 35 -45.94 -0.99 -45.92
CA VAL A 35 -44.62 -1.40 -46.40
C VAL A 35 -44.18 -2.63 -45.62
N TYR A 36 -45.06 -3.63 -45.55
CA TYR A 36 -44.69 -4.96 -45.07
C TYR A 36 -45.34 -6.02 -45.97
N ASP A 37 -44.57 -6.44 -46.97
CA ASP A 37 -44.82 -7.63 -47.76
C ASP A 37 -43.91 -8.75 -47.23
N PRO A 38 -44.43 -9.71 -46.43
CA PRO A 38 -43.64 -10.79 -45.88
C PRO A 38 -43.25 -11.85 -46.92
N ALA A 39 -43.70 -11.73 -48.17
CA ALA A 39 -43.43 -12.73 -49.21
C ALA A 39 -42.11 -12.49 -49.99
N ASN A 40 -41.32 -11.46 -49.64
CA ASN A 40 -40.09 -11.11 -50.37
C ASN A 40 -38.81 -10.99 -49.52
N SER A 41 -38.79 -11.50 -48.29
CA SER A 41 -37.54 -11.61 -47.53
C SER A 41 -36.83 -12.93 -47.83
N GLY A 42 -36.05 -12.95 -48.90
CA GLY A 42 -34.96 -13.92 -49.01
C GLY A 42 -34.02 -13.75 -47.82
N ASP A 43 -33.71 -14.87 -47.17
CA ASP A 43 -32.65 -15.10 -46.18
C ASP A 43 -32.17 -13.85 -45.43
N LYS A 44 -33.04 -13.28 -44.58
CA LYS A 44 -32.62 -12.31 -43.56
C LYS A 44 -32.70 -12.99 -42.21
N GLU A 45 -31.54 -13.09 -41.55
CA GLU A 45 -31.41 -13.54 -40.18
C GLU A 45 -32.51 -12.91 -39.31
N GLU A 46 -33.22 -13.76 -38.59
CA GLU A 46 -34.30 -13.38 -37.70
C GLU A 46 -33.71 -12.48 -36.61
N VAL A 47 -34.02 -11.18 -36.66
CA VAL A 47 -33.55 -10.21 -35.66
C VAL A 47 -34.40 -10.40 -34.40
N THR A 48 -33.92 -11.22 -33.46
CA THR A 48 -34.53 -11.39 -32.15
C THR A 48 -34.13 -10.23 -31.22
N LEU A 49 -34.97 -9.93 -30.20
CA LEU A 49 -34.65 -8.92 -29.18
C LEU A 49 -33.31 -9.21 -28.47
N ASP A 50 -32.95 -10.49 -28.37
CA ASP A 50 -31.70 -10.97 -27.79
C ASP A 50 -30.47 -10.49 -28.55
N ASN A 51 -30.60 -10.17 -29.85
CA ASN A 51 -29.52 -9.61 -30.65
C ASN A 51 -29.30 -8.10 -30.39
N TYR A 52 -30.22 -7.42 -29.69
CA TYR A 52 -30.19 -5.96 -29.49
C TYR A 52 -30.04 -5.54 -28.02
N PHE A 53 -30.52 -6.38 -27.09
CA PHE A 53 -30.46 -6.11 -25.65
C PHE A 53 -29.91 -7.32 -24.90
N ASP A 54 -28.63 -7.24 -24.53
CA ASP A 54 -28.04 -8.19 -23.59
C ASP A 54 -28.40 -7.76 -22.16
N PHE A 55 -29.34 -8.48 -21.55
CA PHE A 55 -29.76 -8.28 -20.15
C PHE A 55 -28.83 -9.00 -19.15
N ALA A 56 -27.72 -9.59 -19.59
CA ALA A 56 -26.78 -10.26 -18.70
C ALA A 56 -26.24 -9.27 -17.65
N THR A 57 -26.50 -9.55 -16.39
CA THR A 57 -25.97 -8.77 -15.26
C THR A 57 -24.52 -9.12 -14.94
N THR A 58 -24.01 -10.20 -15.53
CA THR A 58 -22.64 -10.69 -15.36
C THR A 58 -21.98 -11.01 -16.70
N LYS A 59 -20.67 -10.82 -16.77
CA LYS A 59 -19.81 -11.19 -17.89
C LYS A 59 -18.74 -12.19 -17.47
N ASN A 60 -18.42 -13.11 -18.36
CA ASN A 60 -17.31 -14.03 -18.17
C ASN A 60 -15.99 -13.30 -18.40
N ILE A 61 -15.08 -13.40 -17.43
CA ILE A 61 -13.76 -12.79 -17.43
C ILE A 61 -12.72 -13.88 -17.26
N GLN A 62 -11.71 -13.90 -18.11
CA GLN A 62 -10.53 -14.71 -17.92
C GLN A 62 -9.55 -13.96 -17.01
N LEU A 63 -9.24 -14.53 -15.85
CA LEU A 63 -8.24 -14.00 -14.93
C LEU A 63 -6.87 -14.58 -15.27
N ASN A 64 -5.92 -13.71 -15.60
CA ASN A 64 -4.52 -14.03 -15.88
C ASN A 64 -3.64 -13.27 -14.87
N ILE A 65 -3.43 -13.85 -13.69
CA ILE A 65 -2.70 -13.23 -12.58
C ILE A 65 -1.33 -13.90 -12.48
N ASP A 66 -0.27 -13.09 -12.42
CA ASP A 66 1.12 -13.54 -12.35
C ASP A 66 1.87 -12.72 -11.30
N TYR A 67 2.15 -13.33 -10.14
CA TYR A 67 3.04 -12.77 -9.12
C TYR A 67 4.50 -13.21 -9.30
N GLY A 68 4.78 -14.09 -10.27
CA GLY A 68 6.06 -14.71 -10.49
C GLY A 68 6.41 -15.82 -9.50
N LYS A 69 7.45 -16.59 -9.84
CA LYS A 69 7.92 -17.78 -9.11
C LYS A 69 8.32 -17.53 -7.64
N GLU A 70 8.58 -16.28 -7.28
CA GLU A 70 8.95 -15.87 -5.91
C GLU A 70 7.72 -15.83 -4.97
N CYS A 71 6.51 -15.83 -5.53
CA CYS A 71 5.25 -15.84 -4.80
C CYS A 71 4.42 -17.11 -5.14
N PRO A 72 4.95 -18.32 -4.91
CA PRO A 72 4.23 -19.55 -5.22
C PRO A 72 3.01 -19.70 -4.30
N ARG A 73 1.90 -20.19 -4.84
CA ARG A 73 0.69 -20.50 -4.05
C ARG A 73 0.13 -19.32 -3.25
N ALA A 74 0.32 -18.10 -3.74
CA ALA A 74 -0.22 -16.89 -3.17
C ALA A 74 -1.76 -16.88 -3.25
N TYR A 75 -2.40 -16.60 -2.12
CA TYR A 75 -3.82 -16.29 -2.04
C TYR A 75 -4.08 -14.85 -2.52
N PHE A 76 -5.19 -14.67 -3.22
CA PHE A 76 -5.65 -13.35 -3.63
C PHE A 76 -7.17 -13.25 -3.63
N GLU A 77 -7.64 -12.01 -3.59
CA GLU A 77 -9.04 -11.60 -3.65
C GLU A 77 -9.16 -10.47 -4.67
N VAL A 78 -10.16 -10.54 -5.54
CA VAL A 78 -10.44 -9.52 -6.56
C VAL A 78 -11.64 -8.70 -6.14
N TYR A 79 -11.54 -7.38 -6.19
CA TYR A 79 -12.59 -6.44 -5.79
C TYR A 79 -12.94 -5.47 -6.92
N ALA A 80 -14.20 -5.07 -6.98
CA ALA A 80 -14.67 -4.03 -7.91
C ALA A 80 -14.30 -2.60 -7.47
N GLU A 81 -13.95 -2.42 -6.19
CA GLU A 81 -13.53 -1.16 -5.59
C GLU A 81 -12.35 -1.40 -4.64
N ASN A 82 -11.61 -0.35 -4.28
CA ASN A 82 -10.44 -0.49 -3.41
C ASN A 82 -10.86 -1.05 -2.04
N PRO A 83 -10.43 -2.28 -1.67
CA PRO A 83 -10.83 -2.91 -0.41
C PRO A 83 -10.08 -2.35 0.80
N LEU A 84 -9.06 -1.51 0.59
CA LEU A 84 -8.20 -0.97 1.64
C LEU A 84 -8.49 0.52 1.89
N SER A 85 -8.38 0.92 3.15
CA SER A 85 -8.35 2.31 3.58
C SER A 85 -7.12 2.58 4.43
N TYR A 86 -6.56 3.78 4.28
CA TYR A 86 -5.52 4.27 5.15
C TYR A 86 -6.15 4.97 6.36
N VAL A 87 -5.63 4.70 7.56
CA VAL A 87 -6.01 5.40 8.79
C VAL A 87 -4.82 6.25 9.19
N ALA A 88 -4.95 7.58 9.06
CA ALA A 88 -3.86 8.52 9.34
C ALA A 88 -3.40 8.44 10.81
N GLU A 89 -4.35 8.26 11.72
CA GLU A 89 -4.09 8.01 13.13
C GLU A 89 -3.49 6.60 13.29
N GLY A 90 -2.21 6.53 13.66
CA GLY A 90 -1.47 5.26 13.70
C GLY A 90 -0.91 4.79 12.35
N GLY A 91 -1.21 5.48 11.24
CA GLY A 91 -0.69 5.19 9.91
C GLY A 91 -0.89 3.74 9.47
N GLN A 92 -2.12 3.23 9.62
CA GLN A 92 -2.48 1.83 9.37
C GLN A 92 -3.15 1.67 8.00
N ILE A 93 -3.03 0.49 7.42
CA ILE A 93 -3.84 0.08 6.26
C ILE A 93 -4.81 -0.99 6.76
N ILE A 94 -6.10 -0.71 6.68
CA ILE A 94 -7.16 -1.62 7.12
C ILE A 94 -8.04 -2.02 5.95
N LYS A 95 -8.62 -3.22 6.02
CA LYS A 95 -9.64 -3.68 5.07
C LYS A 95 -10.98 -3.05 5.42
N LYS A 96 -11.64 -2.44 4.44
CA LYS A 96 -12.95 -1.78 4.62
C LYS A 96 -14.03 -2.82 4.95
N ALA A 97 -14.88 -2.49 5.91
CA ALA A 97 -16.07 -3.28 6.19
C ALA A 97 -17.11 -3.12 5.06
N GLY A 98 -17.84 -4.19 4.75
CA GLY A 98 -18.91 -4.19 3.73
C GLY A 98 -18.46 -4.34 2.28
N VAL A 99 -17.15 -4.30 2.02
CA VAL A 99 -16.58 -4.51 0.68
C VAL A 99 -16.32 -6.00 0.46
N SER A 100 -17.08 -6.63 -0.45
CA SER A 100 -16.96 -8.05 -0.77
C SER A 100 -16.14 -8.29 -2.03
N HIS A 101 -15.35 -9.37 -2.05
CA HIS A 101 -14.62 -9.78 -3.24
C HIS A 101 -15.57 -10.40 -4.26
N ILE A 102 -15.28 -10.18 -5.54
CA ILE A 102 -16.01 -10.74 -6.69
C ILE A 102 -15.35 -12.01 -7.23
N ALA A 103 -14.09 -12.27 -6.87
CA ALA A 103 -13.39 -13.52 -7.12
C ALA A 103 -12.27 -13.73 -6.10
N THR A 104 -11.81 -14.97 -5.97
CA THR A 104 -10.66 -15.33 -5.14
C THR A 104 -9.97 -16.57 -5.74
N GLY A 105 -8.71 -16.79 -5.37
CA GLY A 105 -7.98 -17.97 -5.80
C GLY A 105 -6.62 -18.11 -5.13
N PHE A 106 -5.95 -19.21 -5.47
CA PHE A 106 -4.56 -19.47 -5.14
C PHE A 106 -3.78 -19.66 -6.42
N THR A 107 -2.62 -19.01 -6.54
CA THR A 107 -1.72 -19.26 -7.66
C THR A 107 -1.12 -20.67 -7.65
N ASP A 108 -0.60 -21.10 -8.79
CA ASP A 108 0.16 -22.33 -8.93
C ASP A 108 1.56 -22.22 -8.30
N ILE A 109 2.37 -23.26 -8.44
CA ILE A 109 3.75 -23.30 -7.93
C ILE A 109 4.69 -22.32 -8.66
N GLN A 110 4.27 -21.77 -9.80
CA GLN A 110 4.99 -20.74 -10.54
C GLN A 110 4.47 -19.33 -10.21
N GLY A 111 3.53 -19.19 -9.27
CA GLY A 111 2.94 -17.91 -8.90
C GLY A 111 1.91 -17.38 -9.90
N ARG A 112 1.34 -18.24 -10.74
CA ARG A 112 0.36 -17.87 -11.78
C ARG A 112 -1.03 -18.43 -11.51
N TYR A 113 -2.05 -17.72 -11.98
CA TYR A 113 -3.45 -18.15 -11.96
C TYR A 113 -4.10 -17.80 -13.28
N ILE A 114 -4.60 -18.83 -13.99
CA ILE A 114 -5.24 -18.71 -15.31
C ILE A 114 -6.55 -19.48 -15.26
N LYS A 115 -7.65 -18.81 -14.90
CA LYS A 115 -9.00 -19.41 -14.84
C LYS A 115 -10.10 -18.38 -15.12
N PRO A 116 -11.26 -18.81 -15.63
CA PRO A 116 -12.42 -17.94 -15.80
C PRO A 116 -13.05 -17.57 -14.44
N ALA A 117 -13.72 -16.42 -14.41
CA ALA A 117 -14.54 -15.91 -13.31
C ALA A 117 -15.74 -15.12 -13.87
N SER A 118 -16.80 -14.97 -13.08
CA SER A 118 -18.00 -14.20 -13.47
C SER A 118 -18.02 -12.88 -12.72
N PHE A 119 -17.97 -11.77 -13.44
CA PHE A 119 -17.97 -10.41 -12.87
C PHE A 119 -19.26 -9.68 -13.21
N PRO A 120 -19.76 -8.76 -12.35
CA PRO A 120 -20.84 -7.86 -12.73
C PRO A 120 -20.46 -7.04 -13.98
N THR A 121 -21.40 -6.82 -14.90
CA THR A 121 -21.13 -6.11 -16.16
C THR A 121 -20.66 -4.68 -15.96
N THR A 122 -21.09 -4.03 -14.87
CA THR A 122 -20.73 -2.68 -14.45
C THR A 122 -19.25 -2.51 -14.06
N VAL A 123 -18.55 -3.59 -13.73
CA VAL A 123 -17.14 -3.54 -13.32
C VAL A 123 -16.27 -3.30 -14.55
N SER A 124 -15.52 -2.21 -14.59
CA SER A 124 -14.54 -1.90 -15.65
C SER A 124 -13.09 -1.92 -15.15
N GLU A 125 -12.92 -1.94 -13.84
CA GLU A 125 -11.64 -1.92 -13.14
C GLU A 125 -11.73 -2.83 -11.92
N VAL A 126 -10.62 -3.45 -11.56
CA VAL A 126 -10.50 -4.31 -10.39
C VAL A 126 -9.27 -4.02 -9.57
N TYR A 127 -9.38 -4.36 -8.29
CA TYR A 127 -8.30 -4.37 -7.32
C TYR A 127 -8.01 -5.81 -6.93
N ILE A 128 -6.77 -6.24 -7.15
CA ILE A 128 -6.28 -7.56 -6.75
C ILE A 128 -5.54 -7.37 -5.42
N TYR A 129 -6.12 -7.89 -4.35
CA TYR A 129 -5.61 -7.82 -2.99
C TYR A 129 -5.03 -9.17 -2.58
N SER A 130 -3.81 -9.16 -2.04
CA SER A 130 -3.20 -10.34 -1.41
C SER A 130 -2.88 -10.02 0.04
N PRO A 131 -3.44 -10.78 0.99
CA PRO A 131 -3.07 -10.65 2.40
C PRO A 131 -1.74 -11.35 2.72
N ASP A 132 -1.26 -12.21 1.80
CA ASP A 132 -0.13 -13.11 2.02
C ASP A 132 1.23 -12.40 2.20
N PHE A 133 2.05 -12.91 3.13
CA PHE A 133 3.34 -12.36 3.51
C PHE A 133 4.26 -12.47 2.32
N GLY A 134 4.95 -11.41 1.95
CA GLY A 134 5.86 -11.38 0.82
C GLY A 134 5.13 -11.60 -0.50
N VAL A 135 3.88 -11.18 -0.60
CA VAL A 135 3.15 -11.01 -1.87
C VAL A 135 2.81 -9.53 -2.02
N PRO A 136 2.97 -8.93 -3.22
CA PRO A 136 2.49 -7.58 -3.51
C PRO A 136 1.04 -7.38 -3.05
N THR A 137 0.83 -6.45 -2.12
CA THR A 137 -0.40 -6.39 -1.32
C THR A 137 -1.63 -5.94 -2.13
N LEU A 138 -1.48 -4.95 -3.00
CA LEU A 138 -2.59 -4.42 -3.79
C LEU A 138 -2.12 -4.06 -5.19
N TYR A 139 -2.87 -4.48 -6.19
CA TYR A 139 -2.65 -4.11 -7.59
C TYR A 139 -3.96 -3.65 -8.21
N LYS A 140 -3.92 -2.58 -9.01
CA LYS A 140 -5.09 -2.01 -9.68
C LYS A 140 -4.93 -2.18 -11.17
N THR A 141 -5.96 -2.71 -11.84
CA THR A 141 -5.95 -2.89 -13.30
C THR A 141 -7.33 -2.79 -13.90
N LYS A 142 -7.40 -2.55 -15.20
CA LYS A 142 -8.65 -2.47 -15.97
C LYS A 142 -8.98 -3.83 -16.59
N ILE A 143 -10.27 -4.04 -16.84
CA ILE A 143 -10.71 -5.13 -17.70
C ILE A 143 -10.51 -4.69 -19.15
N VAL A 144 -9.81 -5.49 -19.94
CA VAL A 144 -9.59 -5.25 -21.37
C VAL A 144 -10.28 -6.36 -22.15
N GLY A 145 -11.36 -6.02 -22.86
CA GLY A 145 -12.23 -7.01 -23.48
C GLY A 145 -12.87 -7.93 -22.42
N SER A 146 -12.54 -9.22 -22.47
CA SER A 146 -12.99 -10.23 -21.49
C SER A 146 -11.85 -10.73 -20.60
N ASP A 147 -10.77 -9.96 -20.48
CA ASP A 147 -9.57 -10.37 -19.74
C ASP A 147 -9.23 -9.38 -18.62
N VAL A 148 -8.74 -9.95 -17.52
CA VAL A 148 -7.93 -9.25 -16.52
C VAL A 148 -6.54 -9.87 -16.55
N SER A 149 -5.58 -9.11 -17.06
CA SER A 149 -4.18 -9.51 -17.10
C SER A 149 -3.37 -8.67 -16.14
N ALA A 150 -2.74 -9.32 -15.16
CA ALA A 150 -2.03 -8.68 -14.08
C ALA A 150 -0.67 -9.35 -13.87
N LYS A 151 0.40 -8.65 -14.28
CA LYS A 151 1.76 -9.01 -13.90
C LYS A 151 2.14 -8.16 -12.69
N ILE A 152 2.16 -8.77 -11.52
CA ILE A 152 2.23 -8.08 -10.24
C ILE A 152 3.62 -8.27 -9.62
N THR A 153 4.21 -7.16 -9.20
CA THR A 153 5.55 -7.07 -8.62
C THR A 153 5.49 -6.10 -7.44
N PHE A 154 6.52 -6.05 -6.60
CA PHE A 154 6.54 -5.08 -5.50
C PHE A 154 6.69 -3.64 -6.02
N GLU A 155 7.32 -3.45 -7.17
CA GLU A 155 7.56 -2.16 -7.80
C GLU A 155 6.29 -1.53 -8.38
N ASN A 156 5.32 -2.34 -8.79
CA ASN A 156 4.05 -1.88 -9.35
C ASN A 156 2.84 -2.09 -8.43
N ALA A 157 3.08 -2.55 -7.20
CA ALA A 157 2.06 -2.60 -6.17
C ALA A 157 1.56 -1.17 -5.87
N LEU A 158 0.25 -1.02 -5.71
CA LEU A 158 -0.37 0.26 -5.41
C LEU A 158 -0.02 0.68 -3.98
N ASP A 159 0.64 1.83 -3.84
CA ASP A 159 0.85 2.45 -2.53
C ASP A 159 -0.45 3.11 -2.04
N VAL A 160 -1.17 2.40 -1.18
CA VAL A 160 -2.41 2.88 -0.55
C VAL A 160 -2.18 4.13 0.29
N THR A 161 -0.96 4.32 0.83
CA THR A 161 -0.64 5.48 1.68
C THR A 161 -0.50 6.76 0.88
N ALA A 162 -0.10 6.68 -0.39
CA ALA A 162 0.00 7.82 -1.30
C ALA A 162 -1.38 8.31 -1.77
N LEU A 163 -2.36 7.41 -1.87
CA LEU A 163 -3.71 7.70 -2.36
C LEU A 163 -4.51 8.62 -1.41
N ASP A 164 -4.17 8.63 -0.12
CA ASP A 164 -4.82 9.42 0.94
C ASP A 164 -3.93 10.58 1.45
N SER A 165 -2.83 10.88 0.73
CA SER A 165 -1.82 11.86 1.17
C SER A 165 -2.23 13.34 1.04
N SER A 166 -3.48 13.65 0.70
CA SER A 166 -3.96 15.04 0.56
C SER A 166 -4.07 15.82 1.88
N THR A 167 -3.79 15.20 3.03
CA THR A 167 -3.98 15.79 4.37
C THR A 167 -2.78 15.71 5.31
N ARG A 168 -1.56 15.38 4.84
CA ARG A 168 -0.40 15.24 5.74
C ARG A 168 0.11 16.60 6.26
N SER A 169 -0.16 16.89 7.53
CA SER A 169 0.47 17.98 8.27
C SER A 169 1.96 17.68 8.52
N ALA A 170 2.80 18.68 8.32
CA ALA A 170 4.23 18.60 8.55
C ALA A 170 4.53 18.57 10.06
N GLN A 171 5.24 17.54 10.54
CA GLN A 171 5.74 17.50 11.92
C GLN A 171 7.27 17.58 11.93
N THR A 172 7.79 18.61 12.60
CA THR A 172 9.19 19.04 12.62
C THR A 172 9.80 18.87 14.02
N ARG A 173 11.04 18.37 14.12
CA ARG A 173 11.96 18.36 15.30
C ARG A 173 11.49 17.80 16.66
N SER A 174 10.20 17.75 17.00
CA SER A 174 9.67 17.29 18.28
C SER A 174 9.74 15.77 18.46
N SER A 175 9.43 15.01 17.41
CA SER A 175 9.45 13.54 17.40
C SER A 175 10.86 12.98 17.64
N LEU A 176 11.89 13.63 17.09
CA LEU A 176 13.30 13.33 17.37
C LEU A 176 13.59 13.45 18.88
N LYS A 177 13.24 14.59 19.48
CA LYS A 177 13.51 14.88 20.89
C LYS A 177 12.78 13.91 21.83
N PHE A 178 11.55 13.54 21.50
CA PHE A 178 10.77 12.59 22.29
C PHE A 178 11.40 11.19 22.32
N ILE A 179 11.76 10.65 21.15
CA ILE A 179 12.40 9.33 21.08
C ILE A 179 13.75 9.35 21.79
N THR A 180 14.57 10.38 21.57
CA THR A 180 15.89 10.48 22.21
C THR A 180 15.85 10.76 23.71
N ASN A 181 14.72 11.22 24.24
CA ASN A 181 14.53 11.34 25.70
C ASN A 181 14.33 9.97 26.37
N VAL A 182 13.85 8.97 25.62
CA VAL A 182 13.61 7.61 26.13
C VAL A 182 14.76 6.67 25.75
N ILE A 183 15.29 6.79 24.54
CA ILE A 183 16.40 5.99 24.01
C ILE A 183 17.50 6.95 23.54
N PRO A 184 18.57 7.15 24.32
CA PRO A 184 19.44 8.31 24.15
C PRO A 184 20.35 8.22 22.91
N ASN A 185 20.67 7.01 22.44
CA ASN A 185 21.60 6.82 21.34
C ASN A 185 20.90 6.58 20.00
N VAL A 186 21.51 7.08 18.93
CA VAL A 186 21.01 6.91 17.55
C VAL A 186 22.17 6.65 16.59
N LEU A 187 21.96 5.79 15.60
CA LEU A 187 23.00 5.45 14.62
C LEU A 187 23.26 6.58 13.60
N GLY A 188 22.27 7.46 13.41
CA GLY A 188 22.30 8.59 12.52
C GLY A 188 20.95 9.30 12.48
N THR A 189 20.71 10.08 11.43
CA THR A 189 19.44 10.83 11.25
C THR A 189 18.37 9.98 10.56
N TRP A 190 17.12 10.43 10.60
CA TRP A 190 15.99 9.83 9.89
C TRP A 190 15.07 10.90 9.32
N ASN A 191 14.20 10.50 8.40
CA ASN A 191 13.12 11.33 7.91
C ASN A 191 12.11 11.58 9.04
N VAL A 192 11.93 12.85 9.42
CA VAL A 192 11.10 13.25 10.57
C VAL A 192 9.61 12.93 10.42
N ASN A 193 9.11 12.79 9.18
CA ASN A 193 7.70 12.53 8.91
C ASN A 193 7.39 11.02 8.90
N THR A 194 8.31 10.21 8.39
CA THR A 194 8.10 8.77 8.20
C THR A 194 8.80 7.91 9.25
N GLY A 195 9.84 8.42 9.91
CA GLY A 195 10.73 7.66 10.79
C GLY A 195 11.73 6.79 10.03
N ARG A 196 11.84 6.94 8.71
CA ARG A 196 12.74 6.14 7.87
C ARG A 196 14.19 6.55 8.12
N PRO A 197 15.08 5.64 8.53
CA PRO A 197 16.49 5.95 8.72
C PRO A 197 17.15 6.46 7.44
N ASN A 198 18.06 7.44 7.58
CA ASN A 198 18.95 7.88 6.51
C ASN A 198 20.26 7.06 6.47
N TYR A 199 20.44 6.16 7.44
CA TYR A 199 21.61 5.29 7.60
C TYR A 199 21.32 3.84 7.20
N LEU A 200 20.35 3.62 6.30
CA LEU A 200 20.12 2.30 5.71
C LEU A 200 21.27 1.95 4.76
N ASP A 201 21.77 0.72 4.86
CA ASP A 201 22.82 0.20 3.99
C ASP A 201 22.19 -0.59 2.83
N ALA A 202 22.09 0.06 1.66
CA ALA A 202 21.51 -0.58 0.48
C ALA A 202 22.35 -1.76 -0.04
N SER A 203 23.65 -1.80 0.25
CA SER A 203 24.55 -2.87 -0.23
C SER A 203 24.34 -4.19 0.53
N LYS A 204 23.78 -4.12 1.75
CA LYS A 204 23.51 -5.27 2.62
C LYS A 204 22.03 -5.65 2.66
N LYS A 205 21.22 -5.07 1.77
CA LYS A 205 19.81 -5.41 1.60
C LYS A 205 19.70 -6.90 1.21
N ILE A 206 18.86 -7.64 1.93
CA ILE A 206 18.55 -9.03 1.60
C ILE A 206 17.25 -9.06 0.79
N ASN A 207 17.26 -9.74 -0.36
CA ASN A 207 16.03 -10.02 -1.08
C ASN A 207 15.28 -11.16 -0.37
N VAL A 208 14.00 -10.93 -0.07
CA VAL A 208 13.15 -11.96 0.52
C VAL A 208 12.71 -12.91 -0.60
N ASP A 209 13.47 -14.00 -0.77
CA ASP A 209 13.15 -15.05 -1.73
C ASP A 209 12.10 -16.05 -1.18
N ALA A 210 11.64 -16.96 -2.04
CA ALA A 210 10.66 -17.98 -1.66
C ALA A 210 11.12 -18.87 -0.49
N THR A 211 12.43 -19.10 -0.34
CA THR A 211 12.98 -19.95 0.72
C THR A 211 12.92 -19.25 2.07
N LEU A 212 13.43 -18.02 2.16
CA LEU A 212 13.37 -17.21 3.37
C LEU A 212 11.92 -16.94 3.79
N LYS A 213 11.05 -16.67 2.82
CA LYS A 213 9.60 -16.53 3.03
C LYS A 213 8.99 -17.79 3.64
N SER A 214 9.29 -18.97 3.09
CA SER A 214 8.82 -20.25 3.63
C SER A 214 9.23 -20.44 5.09
N TYR A 215 10.50 -20.12 5.43
CA TYR A 215 10.95 -20.16 6.82
C TYR A 215 10.17 -19.19 7.70
N ILE A 216 10.01 -17.93 7.30
CA ILE A 216 9.28 -16.92 8.09
C ILE A 216 7.83 -17.37 8.31
N THR A 217 7.11 -17.79 7.26
CA THR A 217 5.70 -18.21 7.36
C THR A 217 5.52 -19.47 8.21
N ALA A 218 6.51 -20.36 8.28
CA ALA A 218 6.47 -21.53 9.15
C ALA A 218 6.48 -21.15 10.64
N TYR A 219 7.25 -20.13 11.03
CA TYR A 219 7.34 -19.65 12.42
C TYR A 219 6.28 -18.59 12.76
N PHE A 220 5.92 -17.74 11.81
CA PHE A 220 4.96 -16.66 11.93
C PHE A 220 3.86 -16.79 10.88
N PRO A 221 2.89 -17.71 11.08
CA PRO A 221 1.82 -17.94 10.12
C PRO A 221 0.83 -16.78 10.10
N GLU A 222 0.47 -16.33 8.91
CA GLU A 222 -0.47 -15.23 8.76
C GLU A 222 -1.92 -15.61 9.02
N GLY A 223 -2.71 -14.61 9.41
CA GLY A 223 -4.14 -14.75 9.72
C GLY A 223 -4.41 -15.66 10.92
N LYS A 224 -3.38 -16.10 11.63
CA LYS A 224 -3.45 -16.97 12.79
C LYS A 224 -2.68 -16.31 13.92
N ASN A 225 -3.18 -16.49 15.15
CA ASN A 225 -2.40 -16.14 16.32
C ASN A 225 -1.18 -17.05 16.40
N ASN A 226 -0.02 -16.45 16.61
CA ASN A 226 1.20 -17.19 16.92
C ASN A 226 0.96 -18.09 18.14
N LYS A 227 1.48 -19.31 18.10
CA LYS A 227 1.39 -20.27 19.21
C LYS A 227 2.78 -20.47 19.83
N GLY A 228 2.86 -20.43 21.16
CA GLY A 228 4.11 -20.62 21.90
C GLY A 228 4.80 -19.31 22.30
N THR A 229 5.96 -19.45 22.94
CA THR A 229 6.80 -18.34 23.40
C THR A 229 7.50 -17.68 22.20
N LEU A 230 7.11 -16.44 21.88
CA LEU A 230 7.71 -15.66 20.77
C LEU A 230 9.02 -14.98 21.15
N VAL A 231 9.22 -14.72 22.45
CA VAL A 231 10.42 -14.13 23.02
C VAL A 231 10.82 -15.02 24.19
N SER A 232 11.91 -15.78 24.04
CA SER A 232 12.51 -16.58 25.09
C SER A 232 13.56 -15.78 25.85
N ASP A 233 14.04 -16.33 26.97
CA ASP A 233 15.12 -15.73 27.77
C ASP A 233 16.47 -15.65 27.00
N ASP A 234 16.58 -16.35 25.87
CA ASP A 234 17.74 -16.38 24.95
C ASP A 234 17.55 -15.49 23.71
N ALA A 235 16.83 -14.38 23.83
CA ALA A 235 16.56 -13.47 22.70
C ALA A 235 17.74 -12.54 22.32
N ASP A 236 18.88 -12.67 22.99
CA ASP A 236 20.09 -11.90 22.71
C ASP A 236 21.03 -12.60 21.71
N ILE A 237 22.01 -11.86 21.20
CA ILE A 237 23.02 -12.40 20.29
C ILE A 237 24.38 -12.32 20.97
N LEU A 238 25.04 -13.47 21.18
CA LEU A 238 26.43 -13.55 21.63
C LEU A 238 27.41 -13.42 20.47
N ILE A 239 28.28 -12.42 20.56
CA ILE A 239 29.41 -12.21 19.65
C ILE A 239 30.61 -12.98 20.18
N THR A 240 30.97 -14.09 19.52
CA THR A 240 32.05 -14.98 19.97
C THR A 240 33.43 -14.59 19.46
N LYS A 241 33.47 -13.73 18.43
CA LYS A 241 34.66 -13.14 17.82
C LYS A 241 34.27 -11.76 17.31
N ASP A 242 35.23 -10.85 17.23
CA ASP A 242 35.01 -9.53 16.67
C ASP A 242 34.26 -9.60 15.34
N ALA A 243 33.15 -8.88 15.25
CA ALA A 243 32.24 -8.98 14.11
C ALA A 243 31.49 -7.68 13.86
N ASN A 244 31.05 -7.51 12.62
CA ASN A 244 30.08 -6.48 12.25
C ASN A 244 28.70 -7.13 12.18
N VAL A 245 27.72 -6.52 12.83
CA VAL A 245 26.35 -7.05 12.89
C VAL A 245 25.41 -6.20 12.05
N VAL A 246 24.64 -6.89 11.21
CA VAL A 246 23.67 -6.29 10.29
C VAL A 246 22.29 -6.75 10.71
N ILE A 247 21.35 -5.82 10.84
CA ILE A 247 19.93 -6.11 11.08
C ILE A 247 19.14 -5.79 9.82
N ASN A 248 18.42 -6.77 9.30
CA ASN A 248 17.52 -6.60 8.16
C ASN A 248 16.06 -6.57 8.61
N TYR A 249 15.30 -5.62 8.07
CA TYR A 249 13.86 -5.52 8.26
C TYR A 249 13.12 -6.15 7.07
N PHE A 250 12.29 -7.15 7.33
CA PHE A 250 11.54 -7.86 6.29
C PHE A 250 10.07 -7.46 6.17
N GLY A 251 9.51 -6.68 7.10
CA GLY A 251 8.12 -6.26 7.03
C GLY A 251 7.19 -6.99 8.00
N GLY A 252 5.94 -6.56 7.97
CA GLY A 252 4.84 -7.11 8.76
C GLY A 252 3.64 -6.16 8.73
N ASN A 253 2.44 -6.72 8.85
CA ASN A 253 1.17 -5.98 8.82
C ASN A 253 0.72 -5.53 10.23
N THR A 254 1.67 -5.30 11.13
CA THR A 254 1.34 -4.86 12.49
C THR A 254 0.81 -3.43 12.47
N ALA A 255 -0.26 -3.19 13.22
CA ALA A 255 -0.79 -1.85 13.49
C ALA A 255 0.16 -0.97 14.32
N ALA A 256 1.15 -1.58 14.99
CA ALA A 256 2.04 -0.89 15.90
C ALA A 256 3.18 -0.16 15.16
N GLN A 257 3.31 1.15 15.37
CA GLN A 257 4.47 1.92 14.90
C GLN A 257 5.52 1.96 16.02
N SER A 258 6.26 0.86 16.16
CA SER A 258 7.19 0.66 17.27
C SER A 258 8.56 1.26 16.99
N VAL A 259 9.25 1.73 18.03
CA VAL A 259 10.69 2.00 17.97
C VAL A 259 11.42 0.68 18.25
N PHE A 260 12.34 0.30 17.38
CA PHE A 260 13.20 -0.87 17.58
C PHE A 260 14.62 -0.41 17.92
N ALA A 261 15.18 -0.95 18.99
CA ALA A 261 16.46 -0.55 19.54
C ALA A 261 17.27 -1.75 20.04
N TYR A 262 18.54 -1.53 20.33
CA TYR A 262 19.46 -2.51 20.90
C TYR A 262 20.33 -1.89 21.97
N TYR A 263 20.94 -2.74 22.79
CA TYR A 263 21.96 -2.38 23.77
C TYR A 263 23.02 -3.48 23.82
N CYS A 264 24.23 -3.13 24.27
CA CYS A 264 25.35 -4.07 24.37
C CYS A 264 25.74 -4.27 25.83
N TYR A 265 26.07 -5.51 26.21
CA TYR A 265 26.56 -5.85 27.54
C TYR A 265 27.55 -7.02 27.47
N PRO A 266 28.46 -7.17 28.45
CA PRO A 266 29.38 -8.31 28.50
C PRO A 266 28.65 -9.66 28.56
N LYS A 267 29.26 -10.71 28.01
CA LYS A 267 28.73 -12.09 28.01
C LYS A 267 28.30 -12.59 29.39
N ASP A 268 29.05 -12.24 30.42
CA ASP A 268 28.88 -12.70 31.80
C ASP A 268 28.29 -11.59 32.70
N ALA A 269 27.59 -10.61 32.12
CA ALA A 269 26.98 -9.52 32.86
C ALA A 269 25.91 -10.02 33.85
N SER A 270 25.90 -9.42 35.03
CA SER A 270 24.82 -9.54 36.00
C SER A 270 23.54 -8.86 35.51
N VAL A 271 22.41 -9.20 36.12
CA VAL A 271 21.10 -8.58 35.80
C VAL A 271 21.13 -7.06 35.97
N ASP A 272 21.87 -6.54 36.96
CA ASP A 272 21.98 -5.10 37.18
C ASP A 272 22.85 -4.42 36.11
N GLU A 273 23.94 -5.05 35.67
CA GLU A 273 24.74 -4.56 34.53
C GLU A 273 23.93 -4.56 33.24
N MET A 274 23.08 -5.58 33.02
CA MET A 274 22.16 -5.60 31.88
C MET A 274 21.16 -4.44 31.95
N ARG A 275 20.57 -4.19 33.13
CA ARG A 275 19.63 -3.06 33.34
C ARG A 275 20.32 -1.72 33.10
N GLU A 276 21.54 -1.53 33.58
CA GLU A 276 22.31 -0.31 33.31
C GLU A 276 22.60 -0.15 31.81
N ALA A 277 22.98 -1.22 31.11
CA ALA A 277 23.21 -1.19 29.67
C ALA A 277 21.97 -0.75 28.88
N THR A 278 20.74 -1.09 29.33
CA THR A 278 19.50 -0.62 28.66
C THR A 278 19.36 0.90 28.65
N LYS A 279 19.94 1.62 29.63
CA LYS A 279 19.94 3.09 29.67
C LYS A 279 20.80 3.70 28.57
N HIS A 280 21.66 2.89 27.94
CA HIS A 280 22.51 3.28 26.82
C HIS A 280 22.01 2.75 25.48
N ALA A 281 20.78 2.21 25.43
CA ALA A 281 20.20 1.66 24.22
C ALA A 281 20.25 2.65 23.05
N CYS A 282 20.37 2.09 21.85
CA CYS A 282 20.45 2.80 20.60
C CYS A 282 19.32 2.40 19.64
N VAL A 283 18.69 3.39 19.03
CA VAL A 283 17.65 3.19 18.03
C VAL A 283 18.23 2.58 16.75
N ILE A 284 17.66 1.45 16.31
CA ILE A 284 17.87 0.82 14.99
C ILE A 284 16.85 1.38 14.00
N PHE A 285 15.56 1.28 14.35
CA PHE A 285 14.46 1.77 13.52
C PHE A 285 13.56 2.68 14.37
N PRO A 286 13.52 3.99 14.07
CA PRO A 286 12.62 4.93 14.75
C PRO A 286 11.14 4.57 14.53
N ASN A 287 10.83 3.99 13.37
CA ASN A 287 9.52 3.48 13.04
C ASN A 287 9.66 2.13 12.31
N ALA A 288 9.56 1.03 13.05
CA ALA A 288 9.66 -0.34 12.55
C ALA A 288 8.37 -0.81 11.84
N HIS A 289 7.78 0.04 11.01
CA HIS A 289 6.53 -0.20 10.30
C HIS A 289 6.74 -0.23 8.79
N GLY A 290 5.94 -1.03 8.07
CA GLY A 290 6.05 -1.20 6.62
C GLY A 290 5.89 0.11 5.83
N ASN A 291 5.04 1.03 6.29
CA ASN A 291 4.92 2.37 5.70
C ASN A 291 6.18 3.24 5.80
N SER A 292 7.12 2.92 6.70
CA SER A 292 8.40 3.64 6.83
C SER A 292 9.54 2.93 6.12
N LEU A 293 9.63 1.61 6.36
CA LEU A 293 10.75 0.80 5.92
C LEU A 293 10.49 0.09 4.58
N GLY A 294 9.25 0.05 4.12
CA GLY A 294 8.75 -0.75 3.00
C GLY A 294 8.32 -2.13 3.47
N TYR A 295 7.20 -2.64 2.98
CA TYR A 295 6.79 -4.03 3.17
C TYR A 295 7.73 -4.92 2.34
N TYR A 296 8.37 -5.92 2.96
CA TYR A 296 9.28 -6.85 2.25
C TYR A 296 10.53 -6.19 1.68
N SER A 297 10.94 -5.08 2.29
CA SER A 297 12.03 -4.28 1.75
C SER A 297 13.40 -4.88 2.00
N GLY A 298 13.57 -5.72 3.02
CA GLY A 298 14.87 -6.32 3.36
C GLY A 298 15.95 -5.30 3.72
N VAL A 299 15.55 -4.05 4.01
CA VAL A 299 16.48 -2.94 4.29
C VAL A 299 17.37 -3.27 5.46
N ALA A 300 18.63 -2.88 5.35
CA ALA A 300 19.66 -3.25 6.31
C ALA A 300 20.14 -2.04 7.12
N VAL A 301 20.53 -2.29 8.37
CA VAL A 301 21.23 -1.34 9.24
C VAL A 301 22.45 -2.02 9.82
N ASN A 302 23.61 -1.36 9.73
CA ASN A 302 24.82 -1.76 10.45
C ASN A 302 24.72 -1.26 11.89
N LEU A 303 24.89 -2.17 12.85
CA LEU A 303 24.99 -1.80 14.24
C LEU A 303 26.36 -1.22 14.55
N LYS A 304 26.42 -0.42 15.61
CA LYS A 304 27.66 0.09 16.18
C LYS A 304 27.83 -0.45 17.58
N TYR A 305 29.06 -0.68 18.00
CA TYR A 305 29.33 -1.07 19.37
C TYR A 305 29.01 0.09 20.32
N ILE A 306 28.16 -0.17 21.32
CA ILE A 306 27.86 0.76 22.40
C ILE A 306 28.73 0.36 23.58
N SER A 307 29.67 1.21 23.99
CA SER A 307 30.49 0.95 25.16
C SER A 307 29.64 0.94 26.44
N LYS A 308 30.21 0.42 27.53
CA LYS A 308 29.61 0.49 28.87
C LYS A 308 29.25 1.92 29.32
N ASP A 309 29.92 2.93 28.78
CA ASP A 309 29.67 4.35 29.08
C ASP A 309 28.63 4.96 28.13
N GLY A 310 28.01 4.14 27.29
CA GLY A 310 26.98 4.51 26.32
C GLY A 310 27.49 5.29 25.11
N LYS A 311 28.76 5.17 24.76
CA LYS A 311 29.39 5.89 23.65
C LYS A 311 29.77 4.94 22.51
N PHE A 312 29.72 5.44 21.29
CA PHE A 312 30.34 4.77 20.16
C PHE A 312 31.86 5.02 20.16
N PRO A 313 32.68 3.98 19.90
CA PRO A 313 34.10 4.16 19.62
C PRO A 313 34.34 5.19 18.51
N GLN A 314 35.43 5.96 18.60
CA GLN A 314 35.83 6.86 17.51
C GLN A 314 36.38 6.09 16.33
N ASP A 315 37.20 5.08 16.63
CA ASP A 315 37.80 4.19 15.64
C ASP A 315 36.98 2.92 15.52
N ASP A 316 36.65 2.54 14.28
CA ASP A 316 35.94 1.32 13.93
C ASP A 316 34.66 1.06 14.78
N PRO A 317 33.70 2.01 14.79
CA PRO A 317 32.49 1.88 15.62
C PRO A 317 31.60 0.70 15.24
N GLU A 318 31.77 0.11 14.05
CA GLU A 318 30.96 -1.03 13.57
C GLU A 318 31.50 -2.38 14.07
N ARG A 319 32.75 -2.44 14.53
CA ARG A 319 33.34 -3.64 15.13
C ARG A 319 32.78 -3.85 16.53
N ILE A 320 31.98 -4.89 16.68
CA ILE A 320 31.50 -5.36 17.97
C ILE A 320 32.51 -6.37 18.52
N PRO A 321 33.12 -6.12 19.69
CA PRO A 321 34.14 -7.02 20.25
C PRO A 321 33.59 -8.39 20.61
N ALA A 322 34.47 -9.39 20.59
CA ALA A 322 34.22 -10.70 21.19
C ALA A 322 33.73 -10.58 22.65
N ASP A 323 32.97 -11.58 23.09
CA ASP A 323 32.35 -11.68 24.41
C ASP A 323 31.37 -10.53 24.73
N THR A 324 30.79 -9.92 23.69
CA THR A 324 29.69 -8.96 23.78
C THR A 324 28.36 -9.67 23.48
N ARG A 325 27.33 -9.40 24.29
CA ARG A 325 25.94 -9.74 24.00
C ARG A 325 25.19 -8.50 23.48
N ILE A 326 24.30 -8.72 22.53
CA ILE A 326 23.40 -7.70 21.96
C ILE A 326 21.98 -8.05 22.36
N GLY A 327 21.39 -7.23 23.23
CA GLY A 327 19.99 -7.31 23.60
C GLY A 327 19.14 -6.37 22.74
N PHE A 328 17.86 -6.68 22.59
CA PHE A 328 16.91 -5.91 21.79
C PHE A 328 15.78 -5.33 22.65
N LEU A 329 15.29 -4.17 22.25
CA LEU A 329 14.16 -3.49 22.88
C LEU A 329 13.14 -3.08 21.82
N ILE A 330 11.87 -3.40 22.09
CA ILE A 330 10.74 -2.95 21.29
C ILE A 330 9.91 -2.02 22.16
N TRP A 331 9.90 -0.72 21.81
CA TRP A 331 8.97 0.22 22.39
C TRP A 331 7.72 0.29 21.52
N ASN A 332 6.71 -0.49 21.93
CA ASN A 332 5.44 -0.56 21.24
C ASN A 332 4.79 0.83 21.12
N ASN A 333 4.40 1.21 19.90
CA ASN A 333 3.83 2.53 19.55
C ASN A 333 4.70 3.74 19.91
N GLY A 334 6.01 3.57 20.15
CA GLY A 334 6.90 4.68 20.45
C GLY A 334 6.91 5.79 19.40
N TRP A 335 6.72 5.45 18.11
CA TRP A 335 6.63 6.43 17.03
C TRP A 335 5.29 7.20 17.02
N VAL A 336 4.17 6.54 17.35
CA VAL A 336 2.87 7.22 17.49
C VAL A 336 2.91 8.19 18.66
N ASN A 337 3.44 7.77 19.81
CA ASN A 337 3.55 8.63 20.98
C ASN A 337 4.48 9.83 20.74
N ALA A 338 5.48 9.69 19.87
CA ALA A 338 6.34 10.79 19.44
C ALA A 338 5.65 11.80 18.50
N LYS A 339 4.49 11.44 17.93
CA LYS A 339 3.65 12.29 17.07
C LYS A 339 2.50 12.97 17.80
N ALA A 340 2.11 12.47 18.98
CA ALA A 340 1.08 13.04 19.85
C ALA A 340 1.57 14.33 20.52
#